data_AF-A0A160VBA7-F1
#
_entry.id   AF-A0A160VBA7-F1
#
_cell.length_a   1.000
_cell.length_b   1.000
_cell.length_c   1.000
_cell.angle_alpha   90.00
_cell.angle_beta   90.00
_cell.angle_gamma   90.00
#
_symmetry.space_group_name_H-M   'P 1'
#
loop_
_entity.id
_entity.type
_entity.pdbx_description
1 polymer ?
#
loop_
_entity_poly.entity_id
_entity_poly.type
_entity_poly.pdbx_seq_one_letter_code
_entity_poly.pdbx_strand_id
1 'polypeptide(L)' 'MVLNYIEDMELNNFFGHENLAGQDTAKRGEALGYICLKDFGNFFAEGIGENNFQGFLDSSFN' A
#
# COMPACT_ATOMS: atom_id res chain seq x y z
N MET A 1 -5.28 -4.47 6.28
CA MET A 1 -4.93 -3.54 5.19
C MET A 1 -3.60 -3.94 4.55
N VAL A 2 -2.46 -3.82 5.25
CA VAL A 2 -1.13 -4.18 4.69
C VAL A 2 -0.99 -5.67 4.34
N LEU A 3 -1.33 -6.58 5.27
CA LEU A 3 -1.24 -8.03 5.01
C LEU A 3 -2.06 -8.45 3.79
N ASN A 4 -3.32 -8.01 3.71
CA ASN A 4 -4.20 -8.28 2.57
C ASN A 4 -3.64 -7.72 1.25
N TYR A 5 -2.92 -6.59 1.28
CA TYR A 5 -2.35 -6.00 0.07
C TYR A 5 -1.08 -6.74 -0.39
N ILE A 6 -0.28 -7.26 0.54
CA ILE A 6 0.85 -8.14 0.22
C ILE A 6 0.33 -9.44 -0.41
N GLU A 7 -0.71 -10.05 0.17
CA GLU A 7 -1.36 -11.24 -0.38
C GLU A 7 -1.97 -10.97 -1.77
N ASP A 8 -2.60 -9.81 -1.98
CA ASP A 8 -3.15 -9.40 -3.28
C ASP A 8 -2.05 -9.30 -4.35
N MET A 9 -0.93 -8.64 -4.03
CA MET A 9 0.23 -8.54 -4.90
C MET A 9 0.81 -9.90 -5.27
N GLU A 10 0.89 -10.83 -4.31
CA GLU A 10 1.39 -12.19 -4.52
C GLU A 10 0.42 -13.02 -5.38
N LEU A 11 -0.86 -13.06 -5.03
CA LEU A 11 -1.87 -13.87 -5.72
C LEU A 11 -2.14 -13.40 -7.16
N ASN A 12 -2.02 -12.10 -7.41
CA ASN A 12 -2.28 -11.50 -8.71
C ASN A 12 -0.99 -11.16 -9.49
N ASN A 13 0.19 -11.53 -8.96
CA ASN A 13 1.49 -11.35 -9.60
C ASN A 13 1.74 -9.90 -10.09
N PHE A 14 1.54 -8.93 -9.20
CA PHE A 14 1.85 -7.53 -9.46
C PHE A 14 2.59 -6.89 -8.28
N PHE A 15 3.28 -5.78 -8.55
CA PHE A 15 3.91 -4.96 -7.53
C PHE A 15 3.64 -3.49 -7.82
N GLY A 16 3.08 -2.78 -6.85
CA GLY A 16 2.70 -1.38 -7.01
C GLY A 16 2.15 -0.78 -5.72
N HIS A 17 1.66 0.46 -5.81
CA HIS A 17 0.95 1.15 -4.73
C HIS A 17 -0.57 1.18 -4.94
N GLU A 18 -1.02 0.91 -6.17
CA GLU A 18 -2.42 0.74 -6.53
C GLU A 18 -2.73 -0.75 -6.68
N ASN A 19 -3.91 -1.19 -6.25
CA ASN A 19 -4.39 -2.54 -6.56
C ASN A 19 -4.98 -2.61 -7.97
N LEU A 20 -5.37 -3.81 -8.42
CA LEU A 20 -5.99 -4.01 -9.73
C LEU A 20 -7.36 -3.32 -9.91
N ALA A 21 -7.96 -2.83 -8.81
CA ALA A 21 -9.17 -2.01 -8.85
C ALA A 21 -8.87 -0.50 -8.93
N GLY A 22 -7.60 -0.09 -9.03
CA GLY A 22 -7.17 1.33 -9.09
C GLY A 22 -7.32 2.06 -7.75
N GLN A 23 -7.31 1.34 -6.63
CA GLN A 23 -7.35 1.93 -5.29
C GLN A 23 -5.93 2.07 -4.75
N ASP A 24 -5.56 3.28 -4.38
CA ASP A 24 -4.35 3.58 -3.60
C ASP A 24 -4.52 3.18 -2.11
N THR A 25 -3.45 3.31 -1.33
CA THR A 25 -3.43 2.94 0.09
C THR A 25 -4.43 3.74 0.93
N ALA A 26 -4.67 5.01 0.59
CA ALA A 26 -5.63 5.83 1.32
C ALA A 26 -7.05 5.28 1.13
N LYS A 27 -7.47 5.05 -0.12
CA LYS A 27 -8.77 4.44 -0.45
C LYS A 27 -8.95 3.06 0.17
N ARG A 28 -7.90 2.22 0.16
CA ARG A 28 -7.93 0.90 0.82
C ARG A 28 -8.05 1.01 2.34
N GLY A 29 -7.43 2.03 2.94
CA GLY A 29 -7.56 2.33 4.38
C GLY A 29 -8.96 2.81 4.74
N GLU A 30 -9.49 3.79 4.00
CA GLU A 30 -10.83 4.35 4.19
C GLU A 30 -11.93 3.28 4.11
N ALA A 31 -11.85 2.37 3.13
CA ALA A 31 -12.80 1.27 2.98
C ALA A 31 -12.83 0.31 4.19
N LEU A 32 -11.75 0.27 4.97
CA LEU A 32 -11.61 -0.50 6.21
C LEU A 32 -11.83 0.35 7.47
N GLY A 33 -12.22 1.62 7.32
CA GLY A 33 -12.45 2.56 8.42
C GLY A 33 -11.20 3.19 9.02
N TYR A 34 -10.04 3.09 8.37
CA TYR A 34 -8.83 3.79 8.78
C TYR A 34 -8.83 5.21 8.22
N ILE A 35 -8.90 6.19 9.12
CA ILE A 35 -8.75 7.61 8.82
C ILE A 35 -7.45 8.07 9.47
N CYS A 36 -6.49 8.54 8.66
CA CYS A 36 -5.20 9.04 9.15
C CYS A 36 -5.15 10.55 8.93
N LEU A 37 -5.31 11.30 10.02
CA LEU A 37 -5.30 12.76 10.03
C LEU A 37 -4.03 13.27 10.68
N LYS A 38 -3.40 14.23 10.03
CA LYS A 38 -2.30 15.01 10.59
C LYS A 38 -2.73 16.44 10.75
N ASP A 39 -2.72 16.92 11.99
CA ASP A 39 -2.99 18.30 12.35
C ASP A 39 -1.74 19.17 12.12
N PHE A 40 -1.90 20.27 11.37
CA PHE A 40 -0.88 21.30 11.15
C PHE A 40 -1.24 22.63 11.83
N GLY A 41 -2.21 22.64 12.75
CA GLY A 41 -2.74 23.79 13.48
C GLY A 41 -3.71 24.64 12.66
N ASN A 42 -3.36 24.93 11.40
CA ASN A 42 -4.16 25.78 10.51
C ASN A 42 -5.02 24.97 9.52
N PHE A 43 -4.70 23.69 9.33
CA PHE A 43 -5.43 22.75 8.47
C PHE A 43 -5.08 21.31 8.88
N PHE A 44 -5.90 20.36 8.42
CA PHE A 44 -5.62 18.93 8.53
C PHE A 44 -5.19 18.40 7.16
N ALA A 45 -4.17 17.55 7.13
CA ALA A 45 -3.91 16.69 5.97
C ALA A 45 -4.42 15.29 6.28
N GLU A 46 -5.16 14.73 5.33
CA GLU A 46 -5.59 13.34 5.36
C GLU A 46 -4.75 12.54 4.37
N GLY A 47 -4.29 11.37 4.79
CA GLY A 47 -3.59 10.46 3.88
C GLY A 47 -2.84 9.36 4.60
N ILE A 48 -2.67 8.24 3.90
CA ILE A 48 -1.89 7.08 4.36
C ILE A 48 -0.74 6.87 3.38
N GLY A 49 0.49 6.90 3.89
CA GLY A 49 1.68 6.53 3.12
C GLY A 49 1.99 5.04 3.23
N GLU A 50 2.47 4.44 2.16
CA GLU A 50 2.83 3.02 2.07
C GLU A 50 4.24 2.84 1.51
N ASN A 51 5.03 1.97 2.12
CA ASN A 51 6.34 1.56 1.61
C ASN A 51 6.31 0.06 1.33
N ASN A 52 6.62 -0.30 0.08
CA ASN A 52 6.51 -1.67 -0.43
C ASN A 52 7.91 -2.11 -0.86
N PHE A 53 8.27 -3.37 -0.63
CA PHE A 53 9.55 -3.93 -1.05
C PHE A 53 9.34 -5.27 -1.76
N GLN A 54 9.87 -5.40 -2.96
CA GLN A 54 9.98 -6.66 -3.70
C GLN A 54 11.46 -6.97 -3.89
N GLY A 55 11.93 -8.08 -3.32
CA GLY A 55 13.30 -8.53 -3.48
C GLY A 55 13.50 -9.17 -4.85
N PHE A 56 14.50 -8.72 -5.60
CA PHE A 56 15.02 -9.42 -6.76
C PHE A 56 16.19 -10.28 -6.30
N LEU A 57 15.93 -11.56 -6.02
CA LEU A 57 16.99 -12.52 -5.75
C LEU A 57 17.53 -13.03 -7.08
N ASP A 58 18.67 -12.50 -7.52
CA ASP A 58 19.46 -13.16 -8.56
C ASP A 58 20.08 -14.42 -7.97
N SER A 59 19.72 -15.58 -8.53
CA SER A 59 20.39 -16.84 -8.21
C SER A 59 21.53 -17.06 -9.19
N SER A 60 22.75 -16.68 -8.81
CA SER A 60 23.95 -17.04 -9.55
C SER A 60 24.32 -18.50 -9.21
N PHE A 61 23.73 -19.46 -9.92
CA PHE A 61 24.26 -20.82 -9.96
C PHE A 61 25.48 -20.82 -10.89
N ASN A 62 26.68 -20.95 -10.32
CA ASN A 62 27.91 -21.33 -11.03
C ASN A 62 28.09 -22.83 -10.95
#